data_AF-A0A1V3J6P6-F1
#
_entry.id   AF-A0A1V3J6P6-F1
#
_cell.length_a   1.000
_cell.length_b   1.000
_cell.length_c   1.000
_cell.angle_alpha   90.00
_cell.angle_beta   90.00
_cell.angle_gamma   90.00
#
_symmetry.space_group_name_H-M   'P 1'
#
loop_
_entity.id
_entity.type
_entity.pdbx_description
1 polymer ?
#
loop_
_entity_poly.entity_id
_entity_poly.type
_entity_poly.pdbx_seq_one_letter_code
_entity_poly.pdbx_strand_id
1 'polypeptide(L)'
;MGVRKIRSDSTEKKVLASKAAQTKLEPPQKLTKAEMRYWESITTSRALDSWTPIDLERAAKLAKLYVELDDYENELATSARRWVKTDSGTMKMHPLHYVIEDLYKRETQMCRSLQIHSRATNGESRDQVKTNQLYQDARNAINDDDGLIARVIN
;
A
#
# COMPACT_ATOMS: atom_id res chain seq x y z
N MET A 1 -30.31 -9.70 -18.86
CA MET A 1 -29.37 -9.04 -19.80
C MET A 1 -28.04 -8.84 -19.08
N GLY A 2 -27.08 -9.75 -19.26
CA GLY A 2 -25.79 -9.67 -18.58
C GLY A 2 -24.93 -8.56 -19.17
N VAL A 3 -24.52 -7.59 -18.35
CA VAL A 3 -23.56 -6.55 -18.74
C VAL A 3 -22.27 -7.26 -19.15
N ARG A 4 -21.90 -7.12 -20.44
CA ARG A 4 -20.70 -7.74 -21.00
C ARG A 4 -19.48 -7.08 -20.35
N LYS A 5 -18.81 -7.78 -19.45
CA LYS A 5 -17.52 -7.32 -18.88
C LYS A 5 -16.55 -7.09 -20.03
N ILE A 6 -16.08 -5.85 -20.16
CA ILE A 6 -15.09 -5.44 -21.15
C ILE A 6 -13.82 -6.26 -20.92
N ARG A 7 -13.26 -6.86 -21.98
CA ARG A 7 -12.04 -7.68 -21.91
C ARG A 7 -10.83 -6.83 -21.51
N SER A 8 -9.89 -7.43 -20.78
CA SER A 8 -8.69 -6.78 -20.26
C SER A 8 -7.82 -6.10 -21.34
N ASP A 9 -7.81 -6.65 -22.56
CA ASP A 9 -6.95 -6.18 -23.65
C ASP A 9 -7.58 -5.10 -24.57
N SER A 10 -8.72 -4.48 -24.21
CA SER A 10 -9.32 -3.42 -25.04
C SER A 10 -8.59 -2.07 -24.91
N THR A 11 -8.51 -1.34 -26.01
CA THR A 11 -7.99 0.04 -26.05
C THR A 11 -8.76 0.96 -25.09
N GLU A 12 -10.07 0.76 -24.95
CA GLU A 12 -10.91 1.48 -23.98
C GLU A 12 -10.44 1.28 -22.54
N LYS A 13 -10.03 0.06 -22.15
CA LYS A 13 -9.47 -0.17 -20.82
C LYS A 13 -8.11 0.49 -20.61
N LYS A 14 -7.27 0.56 -21.63
CA LYS A 14 -5.98 1.27 -21.54
C LYS A 14 -6.18 2.78 -21.32
N VAL A 15 -7.15 3.38 -22.00
CA VAL A 15 -7.52 4.80 -21.81
C VAL A 15 -8.12 5.04 -20.43
N LEU A 16 -9.02 4.17 -19.96
CA LEU A 16 -9.57 4.22 -18.60
C LEU A 16 -8.50 4.05 -17.53
N ALA A 17 -7.58 3.10 -17.70
CA ALA A 17 -6.46 2.88 -16.78
C ALA A 17 -5.53 4.09 -16.72
N SER A 18 -5.24 4.71 -17.87
CA SER A 18 -4.42 5.94 -17.94
C SER A 18 -5.11 7.13 -17.26
N LYS A 19 -6.41 7.33 -17.52
CA LYS A 19 -7.19 8.40 -16.87
C LYS A 19 -7.33 8.19 -15.37
N ALA A 20 -7.55 6.94 -14.94
CA ALA A 20 -7.62 6.59 -13.52
C ALA A 20 -6.25 6.64 -12.83
N ALA A 21 -5.13 6.39 -13.53
CA ALA A 21 -3.79 6.58 -12.98
C ALA A 21 -3.48 8.05 -12.64
N GLN A 22 -4.16 8.99 -13.32
CA GLN A 22 -4.08 10.44 -13.05
C GLN A 22 -4.93 10.90 -11.86
N THR A 23 -5.98 10.15 -11.49
CA THR A 23 -6.82 10.47 -10.32
C THR A 23 -6.13 10.00 -9.05
N LYS A 24 -5.91 10.90 -8.08
CA LYS A 24 -5.41 10.51 -6.75
C LYS A 24 -6.59 10.19 -5.83
N LEU A 25 -6.48 9.09 -5.07
CA LEU A 25 -7.41 8.78 -3.99
C LEU A 25 -7.07 9.65 -2.78
N GLU A 26 -8.06 10.42 -2.33
CA GLU A 26 -7.94 11.24 -1.12
C GLU A 26 -8.16 10.39 0.13
N PRO A 27 -7.32 10.57 1.18
CA PRO A 27 -7.51 9.85 2.43
C PRO A 27 -8.78 10.32 3.14
N PRO A 28 -9.53 9.41 3.81
CA PRO A 28 -10.75 9.76 4.53
C PRO A 28 -10.49 10.60 5.80
N GLN A 29 -9.24 10.70 6.22
CA GLN A 29 -8.79 11.47 7.37
C GLN A 29 -7.53 12.26 7.02
N LYS A 30 -7.27 13.35 7.74
CA LYS A 30 -6.03 14.12 7.58
C LYS A 30 -4.83 13.26 8.00
N LEU A 31 -3.85 13.16 7.12
CA LEU A 31 -2.60 12.43 7.34
C LEU A 31 -1.43 13.41 7.49
N THR A 32 -0.42 13.00 8.25
CA THR A 32 0.89 13.68 8.30
C THR A 32 1.67 13.42 7.02
N LYS A 33 2.79 14.14 6.80
CA LYS A 33 3.65 13.91 5.62
C LYS A 33 4.20 12.48 5.56
N ALA A 34 4.57 11.90 6.70
CA ALA A 34 5.09 10.54 6.79
C ALA A 34 3.99 9.51 6.49
N GLU A 35 2.80 9.68 7.06
CA GLU A 35 1.64 8.82 6.80
C GLU A 35 1.20 8.91 5.33
N MET A 36 1.23 10.11 4.75
CA MET A 36 0.86 10.35 3.35
C MET A 36 1.73 9.55 2.38
N ARG A 37 3.04 9.43 2.66
CA ARG A 37 3.95 8.59 1.87
C ARG A 37 3.48 7.14 1.82
N TYR A 38 3.11 6.58 2.98
CA TYR A 38 2.61 5.21 3.04
C TYR A 38 1.24 5.06 2.39
N TRP A 39 0.34 6.03 2.57
CA TRP A 39 -0.95 6.04 1.88
C TRP A 39 -0.80 5.97 0.36
N GLU A 40 0.08 6.78 -0.23
CA GLU A 40 0.32 6.77 -1.68
C GLU A 40 0.86 5.40 -2.14
N SER A 41 1.76 4.79 -1.36
CA SER A 41 2.26 3.44 -1.65
C SER A 41 1.18 2.37 -1.53
N ILE A 42 0.31 2.46 -0.53
CA ILE A 42 -0.78 1.51 -0.28
C ILE A 42 -1.83 1.62 -1.38
N THR A 43 -2.29 2.84 -1.69
CA THR A 43 -3.37 3.09 -2.65
C THR A 43 -3.00 2.75 -4.10
N THR A 44 -1.72 2.76 -4.41
CA THR A 44 -1.19 2.37 -5.74
C THR A 44 -0.96 0.87 -5.89
N SER A 45 -1.13 0.07 -4.84
CA SER A 45 -0.90 -1.38 -4.89
C SER A 45 -1.96 -2.17 -5.69
N ARG A 46 -3.14 -1.58 -5.93
CA ARG A 46 -4.25 -2.17 -6.70
C ARG A 46 -4.94 -1.11 -7.56
N ALA A 47 -5.71 -1.55 -8.55
CA ALA A 47 -6.46 -0.67 -9.45
C ALA A 47 -7.36 0.34 -8.70
N LEU A 48 -7.42 1.57 -9.17
CA LEU A 48 -8.11 2.67 -8.47
C LEU A 48 -9.62 2.42 -8.27
N ASP A 49 -10.27 1.76 -9.23
CA ASP A 49 -11.69 1.41 -9.20
C ASP A 49 -12.02 0.22 -8.28
N SER A 50 -11.01 -0.49 -7.78
CA SER A 50 -11.16 -1.63 -6.87
C SER A 50 -11.22 -1.25 -5.39
N TRP A 51 -10.99 0.04 -5.06
CA TRP A 51 -11.02 0.53 -3.69
C TRP A 51 -12.45 0.81 -3.23
N THR A 52 -12.85 0.19 -2.12
CA THR A 52 -14.11 0.52 -1.44
C THR A 52 -13.88 1.57 -0.35
N PRO A 53 -14.92 2.31 0.11
CA PRO A 53 -14.75 3.27 1.21
C PRO A 53 -14.16 2.66 2.48
N ILE A 54 -14.55 1.43 2.83
CA ILE A 54 -14.01 0.73 4.00
C ILE A 54 -12.54 0.32 3.81
N ASP A 55 -12.11 0.08 2.57
CA ASP A 55 -10.71 -0.16 2.27
C ASP A 55 -9.88 1.10 2.43
N LEU A 56 -10.41 2.26 2.05
CA LEU A 56 -9.76 3.55 2.25
C LEU A 56 -9.58 3.84 3.76
N GLU A 57 -10.59 3.55 4.59
CA GLU A 57 -10.46 3.65 6.05
C GLU A 57 -9.35 2.76 6.61
N ARG A 58 -9.27 1.51 6.13
CA ARG A 58 -8.25 0.55 6.55
C ARG A 58 -6.86 0.94 6.03
N ALA A 59 -6.74 1.43 4.80
CA ALA A 59 -5.49 1.91 4.22
C ALA A 59 -4.93 3.10 5.00
N ALA A 60 -5.79 4.02 5.44
CA ALA A 60 -5.37 5.17 6.23
C ALA A 60 -4.84 4.73 7.61
N LYS A 61 -5.45 3.70 8.21
CA LYS A 61 -4.96 3.09 9.46
C LYS A 61 -3.65 2.34 9.25
N LEU A 62 -3.49 1.63 8.14
CA LEU A 62 -2.25 0.91 7.80
C LEU A 62 -1.10 1.90 7.57
N ALA A 63 -1.36 3.03 6.92
CA ALA A 63 -0.36 4.09 6.75
C ALA A 63 0.15 4.64 8.09
N LYS A 64 -0.76 4.84 9.06
CA LYS A 64 -0.41 5.24 10.43
C LYS A 64 0.42 4.18 11.15
N LEU A 65 0.03 2.92 11.00
CA LEU A 65 0.74 1.78 11.60
C LEU A 65 2.19 1.67 11.07
N TYR A 66 2.44 1.93 9.78
CA TYR A 66 3.80 1.94 9.25
C TYR A 66 4.67 3.04 9.86
N VAL A 67 4.11 4.24 10.09
CA VAL A 67 4.87 5.31 10.77
C VAL A 67 5.17 4.93 12.22
N GLU A 68 4.21 4.36 12.94
CA GLU A 68 4.44 3.85 14.30
C GLU A 68 5.54 2.77 14.31
N LEU A 69 5.55 1.88 13.31
CA LEU A 69 6.57 0.85 13.17
C LEU A 69 7.95 1.46 12.91
N ASP A 70 8.07 2.44 12.00
CA ASP A 70 9.32 3.16 11.73
C ASP A 70 9.87 3.84 13.00
N ASP A 71 9.00 4.46 13.81
CA ASP A 71 9.38 5.12 15.05
C ASP A 71 9.98 4.12 16.05
N TYR A 72 9.32 2.98 16.27
CA TYR A 72 9.81 1.94 17.18
C TYR A 72 11.06 1.22 16.66
N GLU A 73 11.18 1.03 15.35
CA GLU A 73 12.39 0.47 14.75
C GLU A 73 13.59 1.42 14.88
N ASN A 74 13.36 2.72 14.72
CA ASN A 74 14.38 3.73 14.95
C ASN A 74 14.80 3.79 16.43
N GLU A 75 13.84 3.70 17.37
CA GLU A 75 14.16 3.57 18.80
C GLU A 75 15.00 2.31 19.05
N LEU A 76 14.60 1.16 18.49
CA LEU A 76 15.34 -0.09 18.64
C LEU A 76 16.77 0.01 18.10
N ALA A 77 16.97 0.70 16.99
CA ALA A 77 18.28 0.87 16.35
C ALA A 77 19.20 1.83 17.12
N THR A 78 18.64 2.81 17.83
CA THR A 78 19.41 3.90 18.44
C THR A 78 19.64 3.73 19.93
N SER A 79 18.67 3.22 20.68
CA SER A 79 18.67 3.26 22.15
C SER A 79 18.68 1.88 22.80
N ALA A 80 18.19 0.85 22.12
CA ALA A 80 17.95 -0.47 22.73
C ALA A 80 18.92 -1.54 22.23
N ARG A 81 19.21 -2.50 23.11
CA ARG A 81 19.88 -3.76 22.77
C ARG A 81 18.89 -4.90 22.87
N ARG A 82 19.07 -5.94 22.05
CA ARG A 82 18.18 -7.11 22.07
C ARG A 82 18.06 -7.76 23.45
N TRP A 83 19.17 -7.82 24.18
CA TRP A 83 19.24 -8.43 25.49
C TRP A 83 19.57 -7.39 26.55
N VAL A 84 18.78 -7.36 27.62
CA VAL A 84 18.92 -6.44 28.75
C VAL A 84 19.05 -7.25 30.03
N LYS A 85 19.93 -6.81 30.94
CA LYS A 85 20.04 -7.38 32.29
C LYS A 85 18.90 -6.84 33.15
N THR A 86 18.17 -7.74 33.80
CA THR A 86 17.23 -7.36 34.86
C THR A 86 17.97 -7.02 36.15
N ASP A 87 17.28 -6.41 37.11
CA ASP A 87 17.82 -6.13 38.45
C ASP A 87 18.30 -7.40 39.17
N SER A 88 17.71 -8.56 38.83
CA SER A 88 18.13 -9.88 39.30
C SER A 88 19.36 -10.46 38.58
N GLY A 89 19.97 -9.73 37.64
CA GLY A 89 21.12 -10.14 36.85
C GLY A 89 20.83 -11.13 35.71
N THR A 90 19.57 -11.52 35.52
CA THR A 90 19.17 -12.42 34.42
C THR A 90 19.10 -11.65 33.10
N MET A 91 19.55 -12.25 31.99
CA MET A 91 19.36 -11.66 30.66
C MET A 91 17.93 -11.93 30.18
N LYS A 92 17.20 -10.87 29.82
CA LYS A 92 15.87 -10.96 29.17
C LYS A 92 15.85 -10.17 27.87
N MET A 93 14.94 -10.54 26.96
CA MET A 93 14.74 -9.77 25.72
C MET A 93 14.13 -8.39 26.05
N HIS A 94 14.61 -7.36 25.36
CA HIS A 94 14.07 -6.01 25.50
C HIS A 94 12.57 -5.96 25.14
N PRO A 95 11.70 -5.35 25.96
CA PRO A 95 10.25 -5.31 25.71
C PRO A 95 9.85 -4.80 24.32
N LEU A 96 10.58 -3.83 23.80
CA LEU A 96 10.40 -3.25 22.46
C LEU A 96 10.35 -4.27 21.33
N HIS A 97 11.09 -5.39 21.44
CA HIS A 97 11.02 -6.45 20.44
C HIS A 97 9.64 -7.11 20.37
N TYR A 98 8.94 -7.26 21.50
CA TYR A 98 7.59 -7.81 21.52
C TYR A 98 6.58 -6.82 20.93
N VAL A 99 6.75 -5.52 21.18
CA VAL A 99 5.91 -4.46 20.61
C VAL A 99 6.03 -4.45 19.09
N ILE A 100 7.27 -4.45 18.57
CA ILE A 100 7.53 -4.49 17.13
C ILE A 100 6.98 -5.77 16.51
N GLU A 101 7.16 -6.94 17.14
CA GLU A 101 6.60 -8.20 16.64
C GLU A 101 5.06 -8.16 16.56
N ASP A 102 4.39 -7.56 17.54
CA ASP A 102 2.94 -7.38 17.53
C ASP A 102 2.47 -6.40 16.43
N LEU A 103 3.21 -5.29 16.24
CA LEU A 103 2.94 -4.33 15.16
C LEU A 103 3.08 -5.00 13.78
N TYR A 104 4.12 -5.81 13.57
CA TYR A 104 4.29 -6.60 12.34
C TYR A 104 3.16 -7.60 12.10
N LYS A 105 2.66 -8.26 13.16
CA LYS A 105 1.48 -9.15 13.02
C LYS A 105 0.23 -8.38 12.60
N ARG A 106 0.00 -7.20 13.20
CA ARG A 106 -1.11 -6.30 12.84
C ARG A 106 -0.98 -5.82 11.39
N GLU A 107 0.20 -5.40 10.98
CA GLU A 107 0.52 -4.99 9.61
C GLU A 107 0.15 -6.09 8.62
N THR A 108 0.62 -7.31 8.85
CA THR A 108 0.39 -8.44 7.95
C THR A 108 -1.10 -8.79 7.89
N GLN A 109 -1.83 -8.70 9.00
CA GLN A 109 -3.27 -8.90 9.01
C GLN A 109 -4.02 -7.83 8.19
N MET A 110 -3.63 -6.56 8.31
CA MET A 110 -4.24 -5.46 7.56
C MET A 110 -3.95 -5.56 6.06
N CYS A 111 -2.71 -5.88 5.68
CA CYS A 111 -2.33 -6.15 4.30
C CYS A 111 -3.17 -7.27 3.68
N ARG A 112 -3.36 -8.39 4.41
CA ARG A 112 -4.25 -9.49 3.99
C ARG A 112 -5.70 -9.03 3.85
N SER A 113 -6.22 -8.24 4.78
CA SER A 113 -7.58 -7.69 4.71
C SER A 113 -7.80 -6.78 3.51
N LEU A 114 -6.76 -6.05 3.09
CA LEU A 114 -6.79 -5.16 1.93
C LEU A 114 -6.47 -5.91 0.62
N GLN A 115 -6.18 -7.21 0.68
CA GLN A 115 -5.69 -8.03 -0.44
C GLN A 115 -4.43 -7.45 -1.08
N ILE A 116 -3.62 -6.74 -0.28
CA ILE A 116 -2.33 -6.20 -0.69
C ILE A 116 -1.31 -7.28 -0.39
N HIS A 117 -0.92 -8.00 -1.44
CA HIS A 117 0.06 -9.07 -1.34
C HIS A 117 1.37 -8.62 -2.00
N SER A 118 2.50 -9.00 -1.41
CA SER A 118 3.74 -9.10 -2.19
C SER A 118 3.41 -9.99 -3.39
N ARG A 119 3.70 -9.52 -4.61
CA ARG A 119 3.33 -10.10 -5.91
C ARG A 119 3.82 -11.54 -6.12
N ALA A 120 3.36 -12.49 -5.30
CA ALA A 120 3.60 -13.91 -5.41
C ALA A 120 2.39 -14.49 -6.15
N THR A 121 2.60 -14.73 -7.43
CA THR A 121 1.67 -14.93 -8.54
C THR A 121 0.74 -16.17 -8.45
N ASN A 122 0.61 -16.82 -7.30
CA ASN A 122 -0.10 -18.09 -7.18
C ASN A 122 -1.50 -17.93 -6.59
N GLY A 123 -2.46 -17.51 -7.42
CA GLY A 123 -3.89 -17.59 -7.10
C GLY A 123 -4.77 -16.48 -7.66
N GLU A 124 -4.19 -15.36 -8.10
CA GLU A 124 -4.98 -14.30 -8.75
C GLU A 124 -5.47 -14.75 -10.13
N SER A 125 -6.74 -14.44 -10.45
CA SER A 125 -7.23 -14.68 -11.80
C SER A 125 -6.37 -13.91 -12.81
N ARG A 126 -6.01 -14.54 -13.93
CA ARG A 126 -5.20 -13.93 -15.00
C ARG A 126 -5.68 -12.53 -15.39
N ASP A 127 -6.98 -12.28 -15.30
CA ASP A 127 -7.58 -11.00 -15.66
C ASP A 127 -7.32 -9.90 -14.61
N GLN A 128 -7.24 -10.25 -13.32
CA GLN A 128 -6.88 -9.32 -12.25
C GLN A 128 -5.39 -8.94 -12.33
N VAL A 129 -4.52 -9.93 -12.54
CA VAL A 129 -3.07 -9.71 -12.75
C VAL A 129 -2.84 -8.77 -13.94
N LYS A 130 -3.48 -9.06 -15.09
CA LYS A 130 -3.41 -8.21 -16.29
C LYS A 130 -3.92 -6.80 -16.03
N THR A 131 -5.03 -6.67 -15.32
CA THR A 131 -5.62 -5.36 -15.02
C THR A 131 -4.65 -4.54 -14.15
N ASN A 132 -4.20 -5.08 -13.02
CA ASN A 132 -3.25 -4.41 -12.14
C ASN A 132 -1.93 -4.04 -12.85
N GLN A 133 -1.41 -4.93 -13.70
CA GLN A 133 -0.21 -4.65 -14.49
C GLN A 133 -0.44 -3.47 -15.46
N LEU A 134 -1.57 -3.43 -16.16
CA LEU A 134 -1.91 -2.30 -17.04
C LEU A 134 -1.99 -0.97 -16.29
N TYR A 135 -2.51 -0.96 -15.05
CA TYR A 135 -2.56 0.24 -14.22
C TYR A 135 -1.15 0.70 -13.78
N GLN A 136 -0.27 -0.25 -13.41
CA GLN A 136 1.11 0.07 -13.05
C GLN A 136 1.91 0.58 -14.25
N ASP A 137 1.80 -0.09 -15.40
CA ASP A 137 2.47 0.31 -16.64
C ASP A 137 2.01 1.71 -17.09
N ALA A 138 0.71 2.01 -17.00
CA ALA A 138 0.17 3.33 -17.31
C ALA A 138 0.71 4.41 -16.37
N ARG A 139 0.91 4.10 -15.08
CA ARG A 139 1.45 5.05 -14.10
C ARG A 139 2.94 5.27 -14.27
N ASN A 140 3.70 4.21 -14.57
CA ASN A 140 5.13 4.32 -14.90
C ASN A 140 5.34 5.15 -16.16
N ALA A 141 4.50 4.96 -17.20
CA ALA A 141 4.54 5.78 -18.40
C ALA A 141 4.26 7.27 -18.11
N ILE A 142 3.41 7.61 -17.14
CA ILE A 142 3.17 9.00 -16.73
C ILE A 142 4.39 9.59 -15.99
N ASN A 143 5.12 8.77 -15.22
CA ASN A 143 6.28 9.23 -14.45
C ASN A 143 7.56 9.30 -15.29
N ASP A 144 7.74 8.42 -16.29
CA ASP A 144 8.89 8.43 -17.20
C ASP A 144 8.79 9.54 -18.25
N ASP A 145 7.56 9.94 -18.60
CA ASP A 145 7.27 10.94 -19.63
C ASP A 145 7.12 12.33 -19.00
N ASP A 146 8.22 12.83 -18.44
CA ASP A 146 8.41 14.14 -17.81
C ASP A 146 8.32 15.29 -18.85
N GLY A 147 7.31 15.28 -19.74
CA GLY A 147 7.00 16.42 -20.61
C GLY A 147 6.12 16.23 -21.86
N LEU A 148 5.71 15.03 -22.28
CA LEU A 148 5.12 14.87 -23.64
C LEU A 148 3.68 14.37 -23.75
N ILE A 149 3.01 13.95 -22.67
CA ILE A 149 1.57 13.65 -22.74
C ILE A 149 0.77 14.90 -22.37
N ALA A 150 0.16 15.52 -23.38
CA ALA A 150 -0.77 16.63 -23.21
C ALA A 150 -1.84 16.28 -22.16
N ARG A 151 -1.92 17.08 -21.09
CA ARG A 151 -3.08 17.07 -20.20
C ARG A 151 -4.29 17.40 -21.06
N VAL A 152 -5.23 16.47 -21.17
CA VAL A 152 -6.55 16.79 -21.73
C VAL A 152 -7.20 17.77 -20.77
N ILE A 153 -7.13 19.05 -21.15
CA ILE A 153 -7.85 20.14 -20.51
C ILE A 153 -9.33 19.89 -20.82
N ASN A 154 -10.12 19.59 -19.79
CA ASN A 154 -11.56 19.84 -19.81
C ASN A 154 -11.80 21.12 -19.02
#